data_AF-A0A0C2GGB3-F1
#
_entry.id   AF-A0A0C2GGB3-F1
#
_cell.length_a   1.000
_cell.length_b   1.000
_cell.length_c   1.000
_cell.angle_alpha   90.00
_cell.angle_beta   90.00
_cell.angle_gamma   90.00
#
_symmetry.space_group_name_H-M   'P 1'
#
loop_
_entity.id
_entity.type
_entity.pdbx_description
1 polymer ?
#
loop_
_entity_poly.entity_id
_entity_poly.type
_entity_poly.pdbx_seq_one_letter_code
_entity_poly.pdbx_strand_id
1 'polypeptide(L)'
;MVRAIAAKEGFQMVGDVNEDYTHLVGTIVKIRNECRAAAPNHTTRRISSSTRALLETRRHMARQANQAVYAILSRLCRQRLSEDQANFVTSRLLDAAHSKRSLKMEKRALAEHRLSIPCLKVPDGSRCSSRPGMESIMANFYSALFRSGSGQTTAVLSPGQEVPPFLTSEVLHAIEAMPRGKAPGADGITVELLQACGPTLYTALTGRFFRYLAK
;
A
#
# COMPACT_ATOMS: atom_id res chain seq x y z
N MET A 1 -5.36 14.11 8.44
CA MET A 1 -4.05 14.53 7.91
C MET A 1 -4.09 14.78 6.41
N VAL A 2 -4.44 13.77 5.60
CA VAL A 2 -4.56 13.88 4.12
C VAL A 2 -5.37 15.10 3.69
N ARG A 3 -6.60 15.25 4.20
CA ARG A 3 -7.48 16.40 3.92
C ARG A 3 -6.86 17.77 4.20
N ALA A 4 -6.05 17.89 5.25
CA ALA A 4 -5.41 19.16 5.63
C ALA A 4 -4.24 19.50 4.70
N ILE A 5 -3.55 18.49 4.17
CA ILE A 5 -2.49 18.68 3.16
C ILE A 5 -3.13 18.99 1.81
N ALA A 6 -4.18 18.25 1.43
CA ALA A 6 -4.94 18.50 0.20
C ALA A 6 -5.51 19.93 0.13
N ALA A 7 -5.97 20.48 1.27
CA ALA A 7 -6.44 21.86 1.35
C ALA A 7 -5.36 22.91 1.03
N LYS A 8 -4.07 22.58 1.18
CA LYS A 8 -2.94 23.50 0.89
C LYS A 8 -2.51 23.49 -0.57
N GLU A 9 -2.76 22.41 -1.30
CA GLU A 9 -2.25 22.23 -2.67
C GLU A 9 -3.10 22.92 -3.75
N GLY A 10 -4.35 23.30 -3.44
CA GLY A 10 -5.22 24.13 -4.31
C GLY A 10 -5.67 23.51 -5.65
N PHE A 11 -5.02 22.44 -6.13
CA PHE A 11 -5.33 21.68 -7.36
C PHE A 11 -5.55 22.56 -8.60
N GLN A 12 -4.65 23.54 -8.82
CA GLN A 12 -4.71 24.47 -9.96
C GLN A 12 -4.79 23.74 -11.31
N MET A 13 -5.58 24.28 -12.23
CA MET A 13 -5.78 23.71 -13.57
C MET A 13 -4.79 24.31 -14.58
N VAL A 14 -4.24 23.45 -15.44
CA VAL A 14 -3.29 23.85 -16.52
C VAL A 14 -4.01 23.90 -17.88
N GLY A 15 -3.51 24.70 -18.82
CA GLY A 15 -4.13 24.96 -20.14
C GLY A 15 -4.12 23.78 -21.13
N ASP A 16 -3.16 22.87 -21.03
CA ASP A 16 -3.17 21.60 -21.78
C ASP A 16 -3.82 20.49 -20.95
N VAL A 17 -4.64 19.64 -21.58
CA VAL A 17 -5.41 18.59 -20.89
C VAL A 17 -4.51 17.46 -20.38
N ASN A 18 -3.50 17.07 -21.17
CA ASN A 18 -2.60 16.00 -20.77
C ASN A 18 -1.67 16.48 -19.65
N GLU A 19 -1.13 17.70 -19.78
CA GLU A 19 -0.34 18.33 -18.73
C GLU A 19 -1.15 18.50 -17.44
N ASP A 20 -2.39 18.97 -17.52
CA ASP A 20 -3.27 19.11 -16.35
C ASP A 20 -3.52 17.78 -15.65
N TYR A 21 -3.74 16.69 -16.41
CA TYR A 21 -3.89 15.36 -15.83
C TYR A 21 -2.60 14.90 -15.12
N THR A 22 -1.43 15.06 -15.76
CA THR A 22 -0.16 14.69 -15.12
C THR A 22 0.13 15.52 -13.87
N HIS A 23 -0.22 16.81 -13.88
CA HIS A 23 -0.10 17.70 -12.74
C HIS A 23 -1.02 17.24 -11.59
N LEU A 24 -2.29 16.95 -11.88
CA LEU A 24 -3.25 16.42 -10.91
C LEU A 24 -2.75 15.14 -10.23
N VAL A 25 -2.30 14.16 -11.03
CA VAL A 25 -1.74 12.90 -10.51
C VAL A 25 -0.50 13.19 -9.65
N GLY A 26 0.38 14.07 -10.12
CA GLY A 26 1.56 14.52 -9.38
C GLY A 26 1.20 15.11 -8.01
N THR A 27 0.20 15.99 -7.93
CA THR A 27 -0.28 16.59 -6.69
C THR A 27 -0.84 15.52 -5.74
N ILE A 28 -1.66 14.60 -6.23
CA ILE A 28 -2.22 13.50 -5.40
C ILE A 28 -1.12 12.60 -4.86
N VAL A 29 -0.13 12.26 -5.69
CA VAL A 29 1.05 11.48 -5.29
C VAL A 29 1.90 12.22 -4.25
N LYS A 30 2.09 13.54 -4.40
CA LYS A 30 2.77 14.38 -3.43
C LYS A 30 2.07 14.34 -2.07
N ILE A 31 0.74 14.55 -2.04
CA ILE A 31 -0.07 14.46 -0.81
C ILE A 31 0.12 13.09 -0.14
N ARG A 32 0.06 12.00 -0.91
CA ARG A 32 0.28 10.63 -0.39
C ARG A 32 1.66 10.49 0.26
N ASN A 33 2.70 10.99 -0.39
CA ASN A 33 4.08 10.86 0.08
C ASN A 33 4.31 11.68 1.37
N GLU A 34 3.78 12.90 1.44
CA GLU A 34 3.83 13.72 2.65
C GLU A 34 3.08 13.08 3.82
N CYS A 35 1.92 12.49 3.56
CA CYS A 35 1.19 11.73 4.58
C CYS A 35 1.98 10.52 5.08
N ARG A 36 2.68 9.81 4.19
CA ARG A 36 3.56 8.69 4.56
C ARG A 36 4.76 9.14 5.37
N ALA A 37 5.35 10.29 5.04
CA ALA A 37 6.50 10.83 5.76
C ALA A 37 6.15 11.25 7.19
N ALA A 38 4.95 11.80 7.39
CA ALA A 38 4.49 12.27 8.69
C ALA A 38 3.81 11.18 9.53
N ALA A 39 3.28 10.12 8.92
CA ALA A 39 2.88 8.94 9.66
C ALA A 39 4.15 8.27 10.22
N PRO A 40 4.22 7.98 11.54
CA PRO A 40 5.35 7.25 12.08
C PRO A 40 5.36 5.87 11.43
N ASN A 41 6.27 5.64 10.48
CA ASN A 41 6.45 4.33 9.86
C ASN A 41 6.61 3.31 10.98
N HIS A 42 5.61 2.45 11.18
CA HIS A 42 5.61 1.42 12.22
C HIS A 42 6.78 0.43 12.06
N THR A 43 7.52 0.53 10.95
CA THR A 43 8.58 -0.39 10.52
C THR A 43 10.00 0.18 10.63
N THR A 44 10.21 1.51 10.75
CA THR A 44 11.57 2.07 10.70
C THR A 44 12.38 1.81 11.98
N ARG A 45 11.70 1.55 13.12
CA ARG A 45 12.36 1.29 14.41
C ARG A 45 12.76 -0.16 14.67
N ARG A 46 12.36 -1.12 13.85
CA ARG A 46 12.62 -2.56 14.12
C ARG A 46 14.02 -3.02 13.72
N ILE A 47 14.60 -2.39 12.70
CA ILE A 47 15.92 -2.74 12.16
C ILE A 47 16.76 -1.47 12.20
N SER A 48 18.00 -1.57 12.63
CA SER A 48 18.93 -0.43 12.68
C SER A 48 19.41 -0.04 11.28
N SER A 49 19.88 1.20 11.10
CA SER A 49 20.46 1.65 9.83
C SER A 49 21.68 0.83 9.41
N SER A 50 22.52 0.42 10.38
CA SER A 50 23.69 -0.42 10.14
C SER A 50 23.31 -1.82 9.62
N THR A 51 22.29 -2.47 10.21
CA THR A 51 21.79 -3.75 9.72
C THR A 51 21.18 -3.62 8.32
N ARG A 52 20.47 -2.52 8.03
CA ARG A 52 19.97 -2.26 6.66
C ARG A 52 21.11 -2.15 5.65
N ALA A 53 22.20 -1.45 5.99
CA ALA A 53 23.36 -1.35 5.12
C ALA A 53 23.97 -2.74 4.83
N LEU A 54 24.10 -3.61 5.84
CA LEU A 54 24.59 -4.99 5.65
C LEU A 54 23.69 -5.82 4.72
N LEU A 55 22.37 -5.68 4.86
CA LEU A 55 21.40 -6.36 4.01
C LEU A 55 21.50 -5.88 2.56
N GLU A 56 21.71 -4.59 2.35
CA GLU A 56 21.88 -3.99 1.02
C GLU A 56 23.20 -4.46 0.39
N THR A 57 24.31 -4.46 1.14
CA THR A 57 25.59 -5.01 0.68
C THR A 57 25.44 -6.48 0.27
N ARG A 58 24.70 -7.29 1.04
CA ARG A 58 24.45 -8.69 0.71
C ARG A 58 23.60 -8.84 -0.55
N ARG A 59 22.65 -7.93 -0.77
CA ARG A 59 21.75 -7.95 -1.93
C ARG A 59 22.51 -7.74 -3.25
N HIS A 60 23.52 -6.87 -3.24
CA HIS A 60 24.34 -6.57 -4.42
C HIS A 60 25.55 -7.48 -4.60
N MET A 61 25.86 -8.35 -3.63
CA MET A 61 26.99 -9.26 -3.72
C MET A 61 26.68 -10.51 -4.56
N ALA A 62 27.51 -10.76 -5.58
CA ALA A 62 27.40 -11.96 -6.42
C ALA A 62 27.75 -13.23 -5.63
N ARG A 63 26.76 -14.11 -5.45
CA ARG A 63 26.86 -15.31 -4.59
C ARG A 63 27.89 -16.34 -5.05
N GLN A 64 27.97 -16.62 -6.35
CA GLN A 64 28.87 -17.65 -6.88
C GLN A 64 30.34 -17.20 -6.86
N ALA A 65 30.60 -15.94 -7.23
CA ALA A 65 31.95 -15.38 -7.24
C ALA A 65 32.54 -15.20 -5.83
N ASN A 66 31.69 -15.01 -4.80
CA ASN A 66 32.12 -14.64 -3.45
C ASN A 66 31.59 -15.60 -2.37
N GLN A 67 31.53 -16.90 -2.64
CA GLN A 67 30.78 -17.86 -1.81
C GLN A 67 31.14 -17.83 -0.30
N ALA A 68 32.43 -17.77 0.04
CA ALA A 68 32.88 -17.72 1.43
C ALA A 68 32.50 -16.39 2.11
N VAL A 69 32.77 -15.26 1.45
CA VAL A 69 32.44 -13.91 1.95
C VAL A 69 30.92 -13.74 2.09
N TYR A 70 30.15 -14.25 1.13
CA TYR A 70 28.69 -14.25 1.14
C TYR A 70 28.14 -15.04 2.33
N ALA A 71 28.74 -16.19 2.66
CA ALA A 71 28.35 -17.00 3.82
C ALA A 71 28.59 -16.26 5.13
N ILE A 72 29.76 -15.62 5.29
CA ILE A 72 30.10 -14.79 6.45
C ILE A 72 29.13 -13.62 6.58
N LEU A 73 28.92 -12.86 5.49
CA LEU A 73 28.01 -11.72 5.47
C LEU A 73 26.57 -12.13 5.77
N SER A 74 26.13 -13.29 5.26
CA SER A 74 24.80 -13.83 5.55
C SER A 74 24.65 -14.22 7.02
N ARG A 75 25.70 -14.79 7.64
CA ARG A 75 25.72 -15.08 9.08
C ARG A 75 25.64 -13.80 9.89
N LEU A 76 26.43 -12.78 9.54
CA LEU A 76 26.41 -11.47 10.19
C LEU A 76 25.04 -10.81 10.07
N CYS A 77 24.42 -10.84 8.88
CA CYS A 77 23.06 -10.30 8.69
C CYS A 77 22.04 -10.96 9.61
N ARG A 78 22.07 -12.31 9.72
CA ARG A 78 21.16 -13.04 10.63
C ARG A 78 21.40 -12.67 12.09
N GLN A 79 22.66 -12.56 12.49
CA GLN A 79 23.03 -12.15 13.85
C GLN A 79 22.49 -10.75 14.16
N ARG A 80 22.80 -9.75 13.33
CA ARG A 80 22.36 -8.36 13.54
C ARG A 80 20.85 -8.20 13.50
N LEU A 81 20.16 -8.95 12.64
CA LEU A 81 18.69 -8.99 12.65
C LEU A 81 18.13 -9.57 13.96
N SER A 82 18.75 -10.62 14.50
CA SER A 82 18.34 -11.20 15.78
C SER A 82 18.55 -10.22 16.94
N GLU A 83 19.69 -9.51 16.94
CA GLU A 83 20.01 -8.48 17.94
C GLU A 83 19.04 -7.30 17.85
N ASP A 84 18.80 -6.75 16.66
CA ASP A 84 17.84 -5.67 16.44
C ASP A 84 16.43 -6.06 16.91
N GLN A 85 16.00 -7.29 16.62
CA GLN A 85 14.71 -7.81 17.06
C GLN A 85 14.62 -7.93 18.59
N ALA A 86 15.69 -8.41 19.24
CA ALA A 86 15.75 -8.49 20.70
C ALA A 86 15.70 -7.09 21.32
N ASN A 87 16.48 -6.15 20.80
CA ASN A 87 16.50 -4.75 21.23
C ASN A 87 15.13 -4.09 21.07
N PHE A 88 14.46 -4.32 19.95
CA PHE A 88 13.11 -3.81 19.70
C PHE A 88 12.10 -4.37 20.71
N VAL A 89 12.12 -5.68 20.97
CA VAL A 89 11.26 -6.32 21.98
C VAL A 89 11.51 -5.73 23.36
N THR A 90 12.78 -5.64 23.77
CA THR A 90 13.18 -5.11 25.08
C THR A 90 12.75 -3.65 25.23
N SER A 91 13.07 -2.79 24.27
CA SER A 91 12.70 -1.37 24.28
C SER A 91 11.18 -1.18 24.36
N ARG A 92 10.41 -1.95 23.59
CA ARG A 92 8.95 -1.89 23.58
C ARG A 92 8.33 -2.33 24.91
N LEU A 93 8.88 -3.36 25.54
CA LEU A 93 8.42 -3.81 26.87
C LEU A 93 8.79 -2.83 27.97
N LEU A 94 9.98 -2.23 27.92
CA LEU A 94 10.40 -1.18 28.86
C LEU A 94 9.49 0.05 28.74
N ASP A 95 9.22 0.52 27.51
CA ASP A 95 8.31 1.64 27.25
C ASP A 95 6.89 1.36 27.76
N ALA A 96 6.39 0.13 27.61
CA ALA A 96 5.12 -0.30 28.19
C ALA A 96 5.14 -0.27 29.73
N ALA A 97 6.23 -0.73 30.36
CA ALA A 97 6.39 -0.69 31.81
C ALA A 97 6.41 0.75 32.34
N HIS A 98 7.20 1.63 31.72
CA HIS A 98 7.28 3.05 32.09
C HIS A 98 5.94 3.76 31.89
N SER A 99 5.23 3.43 30.82
CA SER A 99 3.92 4.01 30.50
C SER A 99 2.75 3.35 31.25
N LYS A 100 3.01 2.45 32.21
CA LYS A 100 1.97 1.68 32.96
C LYS A 100 0.96 0.95 32.05
N ARG A 101 1.39 0.53 30.85
CA ARG A 101 0.60 -0.27 29.92
C ARG A 101 0.71 -1.77 30.24
N SER A 102 -0.28 -2.55 29.83
CA SER A 102 -0.31 -3.99 30.11
C SER A 102 0.80 -4.74 29.37
N LEU A 103 1.80 -5.22 30.11
CA LEU A 103 2.89 -6.05 29.57
C LEU A 103 2.38 -7.34 28.92
N LYS A 104 1.29 -7.92 29.42
CA LYS A 104 0.65 -9.11 28.85
C LYS A 104 0.13 -8.82 27.43
N MET A 105 -0.54 -7.69 27.24
CA MET A 105 -1.06 -7.28 25.93
C MET A 105 0.10 -6.96 24.97
N GLU A 106 1.16 -6.30 25.45
CA GLU A 106 2.31 -5.97 24.61
C GLU A 106 3.07 -7.22 24.13
N LYS A 107 3.28 -8.21 25.02
CA LYS A 107 3.86 -9.52 24.67
C LYS A 107 2.99 -10.26 23.65
N ARG A 108 1.67 -10.22 23.81
CA ARG A 108 0.73 -10.82 22.85
C ARG A 108 0.84 -10.15 21.48
N ALA A 109 0.83 -8.82 21.42
CA ALA A 109 0.97 -8.07 20.17
C ALA A 109 2.31 -8.34 19.45
N LEU A 110 3.39 -8.55 20.22
CA LEU A 110 4.68 -8.99 19.68
C LEU A 110 4.63 -10.42 19.10
N ALA A 111 3.84 -11.30 19.70
CA ALA A 111 3.67 -12.69 19.26
C ALA A 111 2.71 -12.84 18.06
N GLU A 112 1.70 -11.97 17.93
CA GLU A 112 0.72 -11.99 16.82
C GLU A 112 1.38 -11.81 15.44
N HIS A 113 2.56 -11.18 15.38
CA HIS A 113 3.35 -11.11 14.14
C HIS A 113 4.07 -12.42 13.78
N ARG A 114 3.93 -13.49 14.57
CA ARG A 114 4.53 -14.82 14.33
C ARG A 114 3.56 -15.83 13.71
N LEU A 115 2.38 -15.40 13.28
CA LEU A 115 1.38 -16.29 12.69
C LEU A 115 1.84 -16.79 11.31
N SER A 116 2.64 -17.86 11.30
CA SER A 116 2.83 -18.71 10.13
C SER A 116 1.57 -19.53 9.93
N ILE A 117 1.02 -19.53 8.72
CA ILE A 117 -0.08 -20.45 8.38
C ILE A 117 0.49 -21.87 8.46
N PRO A 118 0.00 -22.73 9.38
CA PRO A 118 0.63 -24.03 9.60
C PRO A 118 0.25 -25.08 8.55
N CYS A 119 -0.93 -24.94 7.94
CA CYS A 119 -1.39 -25.79 6.86
C CYS A 119 -2.52 -25.11 6.07
N LEU A 120 -2.72 -25.53 4.83
CA LEU A 120 -3.86 -25.17 3.99
C LEU A 120 -4.75 -26.39 3.76
N LYS A 121 -6.03 -26.13 3.53
CA LYS A 121 -6.99 -27.17 3.15
C LYS A 121 -6.98 -27.31 1.62
N VAL A 122 -6.81 -28.52 1.15
CA VAL A 122 -6.87 -28.89 -0.27
C VAL A 122 -8.35 -29.03 -0.66
N PRO A 123 -8.73 -28.86 -1.95
CA PRO A 123 -10.13 -29.02 -2.39
C PRO A 123 -10.77 -30.37 -2.06
N ASP A 124 -9.96 -31.44 -1.97
CA ASP A 124 -10.38 -32.79 -1.54
C ASP A 124 -10.72 -32.88 -0.03
N GLY A 125 -10.52 -31.80 0.72
CA GLY A 125 -10.77 -31.72 2.15
C GLY A 125 -9.58 -32.05 3.04
N SER A 126 -8.48 -32.57 2.49
CA SER A 126 -7.27 -32.91 3.22
C SER A 126 -6.45 -31.67 3.63
N ARG A 127 -5.51 -31.85 4.58
CA ARG A 127 -4.63 -30.76 5.05
C ARG A 127 -3.24 -30.91 4.44
N CYS A 128 -2.73 -29.84 3.84
CA CYS A 128 -1.36 -29.75 3.34
C CYS A 128 -0.54 -28.78 4.21
N SER A 129 0.50 -29.30 4.87
CA SER A 129 1.49 -28.53 5.65
C SER A 129 2.82 -28.34 4.92
N SER A 130 3.02 -28.99 3.77
CA SER A 130 4.25 -28.84 2.98
C SER A 130 4.28 -27.48 2.30
N ARG A 131 5.43 -26.80 2.31
CA ARG A 131 5.58 -25.48 1.69
C ARG A 131 5.27 -25.49 0.18
N PRO A 132 5.84 -26.40 -0.64
CA PRO A 132 5.54 -26.43 -2.07
C PRO A 132 4.07 -26.73 -2.35
N GLY A 133 3.46 -27.63 -1.56
CA GLY A 133 2.04 -27.94 -1.68
C GLY A 133 1.15 -26.76 -1.32
N MET A 134 1.47 -26.04 -0.24
CA MET A 134 0.77 -24.82 0.13
C MET A 134 0.88 -23.72 -0.94
N GLU A 135 2.08 -23.52 -1.49
CA GLU A 135 2.31 -22.57 -2.59
C GLU A 135 1.48 -22.93 -3.84
N SER A 136 1.41 -24.21 -4.20
CA SER A 136 0.57 -24.70 -5.30
C SER A 136 -0.92 -24.49 -5.07
N ILE A 137 -1.42 -24.79 -3.86
CA ILE A 137 -2.83 -24.57 -3.49
C ILE A 137 -3.20 -23.09 -3.62
N MET A 138 -2.36 -22.20 -3.10
CA MET A 138 -2.56 -20.75 -3.22
C MET A 138 -2.55 -20.29 -4.68
N ALA A 139 -1.58 -20.75 -5.47
CA ALA A 139 -1.47 -20.39 -6.88
C ALA A 139 -2.72 -20.81 -7.66
N ASN A 140 -3.21 -22.03 -7.44
CA ASN A 140 -4.41 -22.55 -8.11
C ASN A 140 -5.66 -21.74 -7.71
N PHE A 141 -5.83 -21.45 -6.42
CA PHE A 141 -6.96 -20.69 -5.91
C PHE A 141 -7.05 -19.30 -6.55
N TYR A 142 -5.96 -18.52 -6.48
CA TYR A 142 -5.95 -17.17 -7.05
C TYR A 142 -6.05 -17.19 -8.57
N SER A 143 -5.41 -18.17 -9.25
CA SER A 143 -5.54 -18.33 -10.70
C SER A 143 -6.99 -18.56 -11.13
N ALA A 144 -7.75 -19.38 -10.38
CA ALA A 144 -9.16 -19.61 -10.66
C ALA A 144 -9.99 -18.33 -10.40
N LEU A 145 -9.75 -17.66 -9.28
CA LEU A 145 -10.46 -16.44 -8.87
C LEU A 145 -10.36 -15.31 -9.91
N PHE A 146 -9.19 -15.12 -10.50
CA PHE A 146 -8.96 -14.07 -11.49
C PHE A 146 -9.29 -14.49 -12.93
N ARG A 147 -9.47 -15.78 -13.19
CA ARG A 147 -9.92 -16.28 -14.50
C ARG A 147 -11.43 -16.11 -14.70
N SER A 148 -12.22 -16.07 -13.62
CA SER A 148 -13.66 -15.76 -13.67
C SER A 148 -13.91 -14.25 -13.75
N GLY A 149 -13.58 -13.65 -14.90
CA GLY A 149 -13.92 -12.25 -15.17
C GLY A 149 -15.37 -12.13 -15.62
N SER A 150 -16.28 -11.71 -14.73
CA SER A 150 -17.50 -11.06 -15.19
C SER A 150 -17.10 -9.70 -15.75
N GLY A 151 -17.02 -9.62 -17.08
CA GLY A 151 -16.79 -8.37 -17.78
C GLY A 151 -17.89 -7.39 -17.40
N GLN A 152 -17.55 -6.37 -16.62
CA GLN A 152 -18.41 -5.22 -16.46
C GLN A 152 -18.34 -4.45 -17.77
N THR A 153 -19.34 -4.65 -18.62
CA THR A 153 -19.53 -3.90 -19.85
C THR A 153 -19.74 -2.45 -19.46
N THR A 154 -18.71 -1.62 -19.60
CA THR A 154 -18.84 -0.17 -19.51
C THR A 154 -19.66 0.23 -20.73
N ALA A 155 -20.91 0.65 -20.51
CA ALA A 155 -21.73 1.20 -21.57
C ALA A 155 -21.04 2.46 -22.10
N VAL A 156 -20.42 2.36 -23.28
CA VAL A 156 -19.83 3.49 -23.97
C VAL A 156 -20.98 4.36 -24.45
N LEU A 157 -21.04 5.60 -23.97
CA LEU A 157 -22.00 6.59 -24.44
C LEU A 157 -21.80 6.82 -25.95
N SER A 158 -22.90 6.95 -26.68
CA SER A 158 -22.85 7.23 -28.12
C SER A 158 -22.26 8.63 -28.36
N PRO A 159 -21.42 8.83 -29.40
CA PRO A 159 -20.88 10.14 -29.72
C PRO A 159 -22.00 11.14 -30.06
N GLY A 160 -22.00 12.33 -29.44
CA GLY A 160 -22.86 13.46 -29.84
C GLY A 160 -23.93 13.91 -28.84
N GLN A 161 -24.00 13.34 -27.63
CA GLN A 161 -24.82 13.93 -26.56
C GLN A 161 -24.02 15.02 -25.83
N GLU A 162 -24.58 16.22 -25.78
CA GLU A 162 -24.06 17.33 -24.98
C GLU A 162 -24.09 16.92 -23.50
N VAL A 163 -22.90 16.78 -22.89
CA VAL A 163 -22.76 16.32 -21.51
C VAL A 163 -23.12 17.48 -20.58
N PRO A 164 -24.15 17.35 -19.73
CA PRO A 164 -24.49 18.38 -18.75
C PRO A 164 -23.29 18.67 -17.83
N PRO A 165 -23.16 19.90 -17.30
CA PRO A 165 -22.11 20.21 -16.35
C PRO A 165 -22.24 19.34 -15.10
N PHE A 166 -21.15 18.67 -14.72
CA PHE A 166 -21.09 17.88 -13.50
C PHE A 166 -21.25 18.78 -12.27
N LEU A 167 -22.02 18.32 -11.29
CA LEU A 167 -22.14 18.96 -10.00
C LEU A 167 -21.10 18.41 -9.02
N THR A 168 -20.63 19.26 -8.12
CA THR A 168 -19.72 18.83 -7.05
C THR A 168 -20.34 17.78 -6.13
N SER A 169 -21.66 17.83 -5.94
CA SER A 169 -22.43 16.82 -5.20
C SER A 169 -22.44 15.45 -5.88
N GLU A 170 -22.51 15.41 -7.22
CA GLU A 170 -22.46 14.16 -7.99
C GLU A 170 -21.08 13.52 -7.89
N VAL A 171 -20.02 14.31 -8.06
CA VAL A 171 -18.63 13.85 -7.92
C VAL A 171 -18.37 13.35 -6.51
N LEU A 172 -18.83 14.10 -5.49
CA LEU A 172 -18.73 13.67 -4.10
C LEU A 172 -19.46 12.34 -3.88
N HIS A 173 -20.71 12.24 -4.30
CA HIS A 173 -21.51 11.04 -4.11
C HIS A 173 -20.88 9.83 -4.81
N ALA A 174 -20.41 10.00 -6.04
CA ALA A 174 -19.74 8.96 -6.80
C ALA A 174 -18.47 8.47 -6.09
N ILE A 175 -17.60 9.37 -5.63
CA ILE A 175 -16.34 9.00 -4.96
C ILE A 175 -16.60 8.33 -3.60
N GLU A 176 -17.54 8.85 -2.80
CA GLU A 176 -17.88 8.27 -1.49
C GLU A 176 -18.57 6.90 -1.62
N ALA A 177 -19.33 6.67 -2.69
CA ALA A 177 -19.96 5.38 -2.97
C ALA A 177 -18.99 4.30 -3.46
N MET A 178 -17.76 4.67 -3.88
CA MET A 178 -16.78 3.70 -4.37
C MET A 178 -16.34 2.72 -3.26
N PRO A 179 -16.31 1.41 -3.54
CA PRO A 179 -15.87 0.42 -2.56
C PRO A 179 -14.37 0.53 -2.29
N ARG A 180 -14.01 0.49 -1.01
CA ARG A 180 -12.61 0.45 -0.55
C ARG A 180 -11.99 -0.93 -0.77
N GLY A 181 -10.66 -0.99 -0.75
CA GLY A 181 -9.86 -2.21 -0.86
C GLY A 181 -9.66 -2.69 -2.30
N LYS A 182 -9.95 -1.85 -3.30
CA LYS A 182 -9.71 -2.15 -4.71
C LYS A 182 -8.28 -1.80 -5.10
N ALA A 183 -7.71 -2.57 -6.03
CA ALA A 183 -6.38 -2.29 -6.57
C ALA A 183 -6.41 -0.95 -7.34
N PRO A 184 -5.36 -0.12 -7.21
CA PRO A 184 -5.26 1.12 -7.98
C PRO A 184 -5.12 0.82 -9.48
N GLY A 185 -5.53 1.79 -10.31
CA GLY A 185 -5.32 1.75 -11.75
C GLY A 185 -3.87 2.02 -12.14
N ALA A 186 -3.64 2.27 -13.44
CA ALA A 186 -2.32 2.60 -13.99
C ALA A 186 -1.71 3.89 -13.38
N ASP A 187 -2.56 4.78 -12.89
CA ASP A 187 -2.17 6.02 -12.19
C ASP A 187 -1.69 5.78 -10.74
N GLY A 188 -1.87 4.58 -10.20
CA GLY A 188 -1.46 4.25 -8.83
C GLY A 188 -2.27 4.96 -7.75
N ILE A 189 -3.44 5.53 -8.08
CA ILE A 189 -4.33 6.22 -7.15
C ILE A 189 -5.36 5.23 -6.60
N THR A 190 -5.50 5.15 -5.27
CA THR A 190 -6.50 4.30 -4.62
C THR A 190 -7.75 5.09 -4.24
N VAL A 191 -8.88 4.40 -4.13
CA VAL A 191 -10.17 5.00 -3.72
C VAL A 191 -10.06 5.66 -2.35
N GLU A 192 -9.33 5.05 -1.41
CA GLU A 192 -9.16 5.60 -0.06
C GLU A 192 -8.41 6.92 -0.08
N LEU A 193 -7.44 7.07 -1.00
CA LEU A 193 -6.69 8.31 -1.15
C LEU A 193 -7.60 9.43 -1.69
N LEU A 194 -8.43 9.11 -2.70
CA LEU A 194 -9.42 10.04 -3.25
C LEU A 194 -10.40 10.50 -2.17
N GLN A 195 -10.99 9.55 -1.43
CA GLN A 195 -11.91 9.83 -0.34
C GLN A 195 -11.25 10.65 0.78
N ALA A 196 -9.97 10.38 1.08
CA ALA A 196 -9.25 11.08 2.13
C ALA A 196 -8.82 12.52 1.76
N CYS A 197 -8.68 12.83 0.47
CA CYS A 197 -8.44 14.20 -0.01
C CYS A 197 -9.65 15.12 0.21
N GLY A 198 -10.87 14.57 0.12
CA GLY A 198 -12.11 15.26 0.48
C GLY A 198 -12.50 16.40 -0.47
N PRO A 199 -13.32 17.37 0.00
CA PRO A 199 -14.02 18.32 -0.88
C PRO A 199 -13.14 19.16 -1.79
N THR A 200 -11.92 19.52 -1.37
CA THR A 200 -10.99 20.31 -2.20
C THR A 200 -10.65 19.58 -3.49
N LEU A 201 -10.47 18.26 -3.44
CA LEU A 201 -10.25 17.44 -4.62
C LEU A 201 -11.55 17.28 -5.43
N TYR A 202 -12.69 17.10 -4.77
CA TYR A 202 -13.97 16.88 -5.46
C TYR A 202 -14.36 18.10 -6.31
N THR A 203 -14.18 19.31 -5.78
CA THR A 203 -14.37 20.56 -6.54
C THR A 203 -13.42 20.64 -7.73
N ALA A 204 -12.15 20.29 -7.51
CA ALA A 204 -11.14 20.32 -8.56
C ALA A 204 -11.38 19.28 -9.68
N LEU A 205 -11.95 18.12 -9.34
CA LEU A 205 -12.34 17.08 -10.30
C LEU A 205 -13.58 17.49 -11.10
N THR A 206 -14.53 18.18 -10.48
CA THR A 206 -15.77 18.62 -11.14
C THR A 206 -15.49 19.48 -12.37
N GLY A 207 -14.64 20.51 -12.22
CA GLY A 207 -14.23 21.36 -13.33
C GLY A 207 -13.45 20.61 -14.41
N ARG A 208 -12.67 19.61 -14.01
CA ARG A 208 -11.88 18.77 -14.94
C ARG A 208 -12.74 17.80 -15.72
N PHE A 209 -13.73 17.15 -15.09
CA PHE A 209 -14.61 16.23 -15.80
C PHE A 209 -15.40 16.93 -16.90
N PHE A 210 -15.87 18.16 -16.64
CA PHE A 210 -16.49 18.98 -17.68
C PHE A 210 -15.52 19.24 -18.85
N ARG A 211 -14.27 19.60 -18.54
CA ARG A 211 -13.27 19.93 -19.56
C ARG A 211 -12.71 18.72 -20.32
N TYR A 212 -12.52 17.59 -19.67
CA TYR A 212 -11.96 16.38 -20.28
C TYR A 212 -12.96 15.70 -21.20
N LEU A 213 -14.26 15.85 -20.90
CA LEU A 213 -15.35 15.27 -21.68
C LEU A 213 -15.94 16.24 -22.71
N ALA A 214 -15.67 17.54 -22.60
CA ALA A 214 -15.96 18.51 -23.64
C ALA A 214 -15.08 18.22 -24.88
N LYS A 215 -15.63 17.45 -25.81
CA LYS A 215 -15.16 17.29 -27.20
C LYS A 215 -16.29 17.61 -28.15
#